data_AF-A0A9N9DYP8-F1
#
_entry.id   AF-A0A9N9DYP8-F1
#
_cell.length_a   1.000
_cell.length_b   1.000
_cell.length_c   1.000
_cell.angle_alpha   90.00
_cell.angle_beta   90.00
_cell.angle_gamma   90.00
#
_symmetry.space_group_name_H-M   'P 1'
#
loop_
_entity.id
_entity.type
_entity.pdbx_description
1 polymer ?
#
loop_
_entity_poly.entity_id
_entity_poly.type
_entity_poly.pdbx_seq_one_letter_code
_entity_poly.pdbx_strand_id
1 'polypeptide(L)'
;MVNVIPLVRVVMVIIKCGARIIDVTWISDFQFNITVGTPDSGYAPQGLGHFTFGTPNSDVEERIRFLKDPEFFNNQQCDRPGPGQVTPFTSTWIYDPTKAPPKGSDARFWISVYWKCEFYRSSSDAVECNSEDISGTF
;
A
#
# COMPACT_ATOMS: atom_id res chain seq x y z
N MET A 1 -27.44 -14.91 10.64
CA MET A 1 -26.29 -15.48 9.90
C MET A 1 -25.09 -14.63 10.24
N VAL A 2 -24.14 -15.17 10.99
CA VAL A 2 -22.91 -14.45 11.36
C VAL A 2 -22.02 -14.51 10.13
N ASN A 3 -21.77 -13.37 9.51
CA ASN A 3 -20.90 -13.27 8.34
C ASN A 3 -19.47 -13.41 8.87
N VAL A 4 -18.95 -14.64 8.86
CA VAL A 4 -17.56 -14.90 9.25
C VAL A 4 -16.70 -14.40 8.11
N ILE A 5 -16.23 -13.16 8.22
CA ILE A 5 -15.20 -12.63 7.33
C ILE A 5 -13.98 -13.53 7.53
N PRO A 6 -13.51 -14.27 6.51
CA PRO A 6 -12.38 -15.14 6.69
C PRO A 6 -11.18 -14.27 7.10
N LEU A 7 -10.57 -14.62 8.23
CA LEU A 7 -9.29 -14.07 8.65
C LEU A 7 -8.30 -14.34 7.52
N VAL A 8 -7.95 -13.28 6.79
CA VAL A 8 -6.91 -13.28 5.78
C VAL A 8 -5.62 -13.73 6.46
N ARG A 9 -5.06 -14.85 6.03
CA ARG A 9 -3.89 -15.45 6.68
C ARG A 9 -2.66 -14.78 6.11
N VAL A 10 -1.99 -13.96 6.91
CA VAL A 10 -0.68 -13.41 6.55
C VAL A 10 0.31 -14.57 6.36
N VAL A 11 0.71 -14.84 5.12
CA VAL A 11 1.63 -15.94 4.77
C VAL A 11 3.08 -15.46 4.79
N MET A 12 3.34 -14.28 4.23
CA MET A 12 4.68 -13.72 4.13
C MET A 12 4.63 -12.20 4.01
N VAL A 13 5.53 -11.48 4.67
CA VAL A 13 5.65 -10.02 4.55
C VAL A 13 7.10 -9.64 4.32
N ILE A 14 7.34 -8.81 3.31
CA ILE A 14 8.64 -8.23 3.01
C ILE A 14 8.67 -6.81 3.54
N ILE A 15 9.56 -6.55 4.50
CA ILE A 15 9.80 -5.24 5.07
C ILE A 15 10.83 -4.51 4.20
N LYS A 16 10.53 -3.29 3.76
CA LYS A 16 11.53 -2.39 3.15
C LYS A 16 11.45 -1.01 3.75
N CYS A 17 12.62 -0.42 3.99
CA CYS A 17 12.76 0.91 4.60
C CYS A 17 11.94 1.08 5.90
N GLY A 18 11.78 -0.01 6.67
CA GLY A 18 10.98 -0.02 7.89
C GLY A 18 9.47 -0.01 7.67
N ALA A 19 8.95 -0.04 6.44
CA ALA A 19 7.52 -0.18 6.16
C ALA A 19 7.17 -1.63 5.80
N ARG A 20 5.94 -2.04 6.15
CA ARG A 20 5.40 -3.36 5.83
C ARG A 20 3.89 -3.32 5.67
N ILE A 21 3.36 -4.20 4.83
CA ILE A 21 1.91 -4.49 4.80
C ILE A 21 1.60 -5.31 6.05
N ILE A 22 0.65 -4.84 6.86
CA ILE A 22 0.23 -5.47 8.11
C ILE A 22 -1.04 -6.28 7.89
N ASP A 23 -1.96 -5.75 7.08
CA ASP A 23 -3.23 -6.39 6.79
C ASP A 23 -3.72 -6.04 5.39
N VAL A 24 -4.46 -6.96 4.80
CA VAL A 24 -5.27 -6.73 3.61
C VAL A 24 -6.64 -7.33 3.88
N THR A 25 -7.69 -6.53 3.77
CA THR A 25 -9.06 -7.00 3.96
C THR A 25 -9.93 -6.65 2.77
N TRP A 26 -10.51 -7.66 2.11
CA TRP A 26 -11.50 -7.44 1.05
C TRP A 26 -12.83 -7.00 1.65
N ILE A 27 -13.25 -5.78 1.32
CA ILE A 27 -14.52 -5.21 1.81
C ILE A 27 -15.68 -5.51 0.85
N SER A 28 -15.41 -5.65 -0.45
CA SER A 28 -16.38 -6.09 -1.46
C SER A 28 -15.67 -6.91 -2.55
N ASP A 29 -16.37 -7.25 -3.63
CA ASP A 29 -15.77 -7.98 -4.75
C ASP A 29 -14.79 -7.12 -5.56
N PHE A 30 -14.87 -5.80 -5.42
CA PHE A 30 -14.11 -4.81 -6.20
C PHE A 30 -13.34 -3.81 -5.33
N GLN A 31 -13.29 -4.06 -4.01
CA GLN A 31 -12.61 -3.17 -3.07
C GLN A 31 -11.89 -3.94 -1.96
N PHE A 32 -10.70 -3.47 -1.61
CA PHE A 32 -9.95 -3.93 -0.43
C PHE A 32 -9.40 -2.75 0.36
N ASN A 33 -9.17 -2.99 1.64
CA ASN A 33 -8.37 -2.15 2.50
C ASN A 33 -6.96 -2.75 2.59
N ILE A 34 -5.94 -1.91 2.48
CA ILE A 34 -4.56 -2.26 2.79
C ILE A 34 -4.09 -1.43 3.97
N THR A 35 -3.56 -2.11 4.99
CA THR A 35 -3.00 -1.48 6.17
C THR A 35 -1.49 -1.60 6.12
N VAL A 36 -0.80 -0.47 6.11
CA VAL A 36 0.66 -0.38 6.11
C VAL A 36 1.10 0.19 7.44
N GLY A 37 2.21 -0.30 7.99
CA GLY A 37 2.80 0.33 9.15
C GLY A 37 4.29 0.10 9.25
N THR A 38 4.85 0.66 10.31
CA THR A 38 6.29 0.68 10.59
C THR A 38 6.54 0.04 11.96
N PRO A 39 7.50 -0.90 12.10
CA PRO A 39 7.72 -1.65 13.34
C PRO A 39 8.12 -0.78 14.54
N ASP A 40 8.87 0.30 14.31
CA ASP A 40 9.43 1.17 15.35
C ASP A 40 9.27 2.64 14.96
N SER A 41 9.40 3.53 15.95
CA SER A 41 9.12 4.98 15.97
C SER A 41 9.91 5.87 14.98
N GLY A 42 10.25 5.35 13.80
CA GLY A 42 10.90 6.07 12.71
C GLY A 42 9.91 6.72 11.73
N TYR A 43 10.46 7.22 10.61
CA TYR A 43 9.72 7.86 9.53
C TYR A 43 8.65 6.92 8.96
N ALA A 44 7.37 7.26 9.16
CA ALA A 44 6.28 6.57 8.47
C ALA A 44 6.26 6.95 6.98
N PRO A 45 5.78 6.07 6.07
CA PRO A 45 5.51 6.47 4.69
C PRO A 45 4.65 7.73 4.66
N GLN A 46 5.05 8.70 3.83
CA GLN A 46 4.34 9.95 3.65
C GLN A 46 3.16 9.79 2.68
N GLY A 47 3.21 8.78 1.82
CA GLY A 47 2.10 8.37 0.97
C GLY A 47 2.20 6.93 0.49
N LEU A 48 1.07 6.41 0.02
CA LEU A 48 0.99 5.16 -0.75
C LEU A 48 0.57 5.50 -2.17
N GLY A 49 1.16 4.86 -3.17
CA GLY A 49 0.75 5.00 -4.56
C GLY A 49 0.48 3.64 -5.19
N HIS A 50 1.13 3.35 -6.30
CA HIS A 50 0.72 2.24 -7.17
C HIS A 50 0.58 0.91 -6.43
N PHE A 51 -0.54 0.25 -6.68
CA PHE A 51 -0.83 -1.05 -6.11
C PHE A 51 -0.74 -2.13 -7.20
N THR A 52 -0.29 -3.32 -6.84
CA THR A 52 -0.14 -4.45 -7.77
C THR A 52 -0.60 -5.76 -7.15
N PHE A 53 -1.34 -6.54 -7.93
CA PHE A 53 -1.75 -7.92 -7.61
C PHE A 53 -0.93 -8.94 -8.39
N GLY A 54 -0.81 -10.13 -7.81
CA GLY A 54 -0.34 -11.34 -8.47
C GLY A 54 -0.72 -12.57 -7.65
N THR A 55 -0.52 -13.75 -8.21
CA THR A 55 -0.59 -14.99 -7.43
C THR A 55 0.60 -15.07 -6.47
N PRO A 56 0.56 -15.92 -5.43
CA PRO A 56 1.68 -16.08 -4.50
C PRO A 56 3.02 -16.38 -5.17
N ASN A 57 2.98 -17.07 -6.32
CA ASN A 57 4.15 -17.47 -7.10
C ASN A 57 4.43 -16.56 -8.30
N SER A 58 3.69 -15.47 -8.47
CA SER A 58 3.83 -14.62 -9.64
C SER A 58 5.16 -13.86 -9.65
N ASP A 59 5.91 -14.07 -10.73
CA ASP A 59 7.04 -13.23 -11.11
C ASP A 59 6.57 -11.87 -11.65
N VAL A 60 7.50 -10.96 -11.92
CA VAL A 60 7.22 -9.55 -12.26
C VAL A 60 6.28 -9.40 -13.46
N GLU A 61 6.33 -10.34 -14.42
CA GLU A 61 5.57 -10.29 -15.68
C GLU A 61 4.11 -10.73 -15.55
N GLU A 62 3.74 -11.42 -14.47
CA GLU A 62 2.36 -11.88 -14.20
C GLU A 62 1.56 -10.91 -13.32
N ARG A 63 2.09 -9.69 -13.16
CA ARG A 63 1.57 -8.71 -12.22
C ARG A 63 0.56 -7.78 -12.88
N ILE A 64 -0.54 -7.54 -12.19
CA ILE A 64 -1.57 -6.61 -12.61
C ILE A 64 -1.45 -5.35 -11.77
N ARG A 65 -0.98 -4.27 -12.42
CA ARG A 65 -0.71 -2.99 -11.76
C ARG A 65 -1.89 -2.04 -11.91
N PHE A 66 -2.37 -1.54 -10.78
CA PHE A 66 -3.38 -0.51 -10.68
C PHE A 66 -2.67 0.81 -10.32
N LEU A 67 -2.61 1.70 -11.31
CA LEU A 67 -2.05 3.02 -11.13
C LEU A 67 -3.09 3.92 -10.48
N LYS A 68 -2.73 4.51 -9.34
CA LYS A 68 -3.47 5.58 -8.68
C LYS A 68 -2.48 6.70 -8.38
N ASP A 69 -2.99 7.92 -8.32
CA ASP A 69 -2.24 9.03 -7.77
C ASP A 69 -1.83 8.71 -6.33
N PRO A 70 -0.59 9.03 -5.92
CA PRO A 70 -0.16 8.83 -4.55
C PRO A 70 -1.09 9.56 -3.58
N GLU A 71 -1.63 8.83 -2.60
CA GLU A 71 -2.37 9.41 -1.50
C GLU A 71 -1.39 9.74 -0.38
N PHE A 72 -1.18 11.04 -0.15
CA PHE A 72 -0.42 11.54 0.99
C PHE A 72 -1.32 11.60 2.22
N PHE A 73 -0.82 11.15 3.36
CA PHE A 73 -1.65 11.03 4.56
C PHE A 73 -1.62 12.28 5.43
N ASN A 74 -2.78 12.60 6.03
CA ASN A 74 -2.92 13.59 7.11
C ASN A 74 -2.24 14.95 6.85
N ASN A 75 -2.42 15.51 5.66
CA ASN A 75 -1.80 16.79 5.25
C ASN A 75 -0.26 16.78 5.37
N GLN A 76 0.40 15.62 5.26
CA GLN A 76 1.85 15.54 5.07
C GLN A 76 2.22 16.38 3.84
N GLN A 77 2.92 17.49 4.10
CA GLN A 77 3.60 18.26 3.08
C GLN A 77 5.05 17.83 3.05
N CYS A 78 5.60 17.81 1.85
CA CYS A 78 6.94 17.35 1.51
C CYS A 78 8.02 17.95 2.43
N ASP A 79 7.89 19.23 2.76
CA ASP A 79 8.88 19.98 3.54
C ASP A 79 8.70 19.91 5.08
N ARG A 80 7.70 19.18 5.60
CA ARG A 80 7.38 19.18 7.04
C ARG A 80 6.98 17.80 7.56
N PRO A 81 7.91 17.05 8.22
CA PRO A 81 7.50 15.97 9.09
C PRO A 81 6.65 16.55 10.23
N GLY A 82 5.33 16.43 10.09
CA GLY A 82 4.36 16.91 11.07
C GLY A 82 3.77 15.77 11.91
N PRO A 83 2.96 16.11 12.94
CA PRO A 83 2.28 15.14 13.81
C PRO A 83 1.29 14.22 13.07
N GLY A 84 1.09 14.40 11.76
CA GLY A 84 0.26 13.57 10.90
C GLY A 84 0.89 12.27 10.42
N GLN A 85 2.15 11.96 10.75
CA GLN A 85 2.73 10.63 10.48
C GLN A 85 2.07 9.58 11.39
N VAL A 86 0.95 9.03 10.92
CA VAL A 86 0.20 7.99 11.62
C VAL A 86 0.60 6.64 11.06
N THR A 87 0.95 5.73 11.97
CA THR A 87 1.29 4.36 11.68
C THR A 87 0.63 3.49 12.75
N PRO A 88 -0.10 2.41 12.39
CA PRO A 88 -0.41 2.00 11.03
C PRO A 88 -1.42 2.92 10.33
N PHE A 89 -1.44 2.88 9.01
CA PHE A 89 -2.37 3.61 8.16
C PHE A 89 -3.10 2.65 7.21
N THR A 90 -4.39 2.88 6.99
CA THR A 90 -5.25 2.06 6.12
C THR A 90 -5.81 2.90 4.97
N SER A 91 -5.65 2.43 3.73
CA SER A 91 -6.33 3.03 2.55
C SER A 91 -7.20 2.00 1.84
N THR A 92 -8.29 2.49 1.25
CA THR A 92 -9.25 1.73 0.47
C THR A 92 -8.95 1.85 -1.02
N TRP A 93 -8.93 0.70 -1.69
CA TRP A 93 -8.56 0.58 -3.09
C TRP A 93 -9.67 -0.09 -3.88
N ILE A 94 -10.07 0.57 -4.96
CA ILE A 94 -11.01 0.03 -5.95
C ILE A 94 -10.18 -0.65 -7.04
N TYR A 95 -10.59 -1.84 -7.47
CA TYR A 95 -9.92 -2.59 -8.52
C TYR A 95 -10.93 -3.26 -9.45
N ASP A 96 -10.45 -3.69 -10.63
CA ASP A 96 -11.25 -4.49 -11.56
C ASP A 96 -11.26 -5.96 -11.10
N PRO A 97 -12.41 -6.50 -10.66
CA PRO A 97 -12.49 -7.85 -10.13
C PRO A 97 -12.17 -8.92 -11.17
N THR A 98 -12.31 -8.63 -12.46
CA THR A 98 -11.99 -9.58 -13.54
C THR A 98 -10.48 -9.77 -13.71
N LYS A 99 -9.69 -8.88 -13.12
CA LYS A 99 -8.22 -8.83 -13.20
C LYS A 99 -7.56 -9.07 -11.85
N ALA A 100 -8.32 -9.40 -10.81
CA ALA A 100 -7.75 -9.68 -9.50
C ALA A 100 -8.05 -11.14 -9.11
N PRO A 101 -7.24 -11.73 -8.22
CA PRO A 101 -7.58 -13.01 -7.63
C PRO A 101 -8.97 -12.97 -6.98
N PRO A 102 -9.76 -14.07 -7.05
CA PRO A 102 -11.06 -14.13 -6.40
C PRO A 102 -10.95 -13.78 -4.91
N LYS A 103 -11.95 -13.08 -4.37
CA LYS A 103 -12.02 -12.75 -2.95
C LYS A 103 -11.81 -14.00 -2.08
N GLY A 104 -10.86 -13.93 -1.15
CA GLY A 104 -10.52 -15.03 -0.25
C GLY A 104 -9.56 -16.08 -0.83
N SER A 105 -9.00 -15.85 -2.02
CA SER A 105 -7.84 -16.61 -2.50
C SER A 105 -6.54 -16.00 -1.99
N ASP A 106 -5.51 -16.83 -1.80
CA ASP A 106 -4.17 -16.38 -1.47
C ASP A 106 -3.65 -15.49 -2.62
N ALA A 107 -3.27 -14.26 -2.30
CA ALA A 107 -2.77 -13.31 -3.28
C ALA A 107 -1.53 -12.60 -2.77
N ARG A 108 -0.65 -12.23 -3.69
CA ARG A 108 0.50 -11.37 -3.37
C ARG A 108 0.18 -9.92 -3.75
N PHE A 109 0.46 -9.05 -2.80
CA PHE A 109 0.20 -7.63 -2.84
C PHE A 109 1.53 -6.90 -2.89
N TRP A 110 1.64 -5.92 -3.79
CA TRP A 110 2.70 -4.92 -3.73
C TRP A 110 2.08 -3.54 -3.65
N ILE A 111 2.65 -2.67 -2.84
CA ILE A 111 2.25 -1.27 -2.75
C ILE A 111 3.50 -0.39 -2.77
N SER A 112 3.50 0.62 -3.63
CA SER A 112 4.54 1.63 -3.66
C SER A 112 4.36 2.56 -2.46
N VAL A 113 5.38 2.64 -1.62
CA VAL A 113 5.46 3.54 -0.46
C VAL A 113 6.37 4.71 -0.83
N TYR A 114 5.97 5.93 -0.43
CA TYR A 114 6.72 7.17 -0.70
C TYR A 114 7.23 7.80 0.59
N TRP A 115 8.46 8.29 0.58
CA TRP A 115 9.07 8.98 1.71
C TRP A 115 10.14 9.98 1.26
N LYS A 116 10.57 10.85 2.18
CA LYS A 116 11.49 11.97 1.91
C LYS A 116 11.03 12.74 0.68
N CYS A 117 9.74 13.04 0.63
CA CYS A 117 9.16 13.82 -0.44
C CYS A 117 9.58 15.28 -0.26
N GLU A 118 10.04 15.96 -1.30
CA GLU A 118 10.46 17.36 -1.27
C GLU A 118 9.86 18.13 -2.44
N PHE A 119 9.56 19.42 -2.25
CA PHE A 119 9.10 20.27 -3.35
C PHE A 119 10.27 20.59 -4.29
N TYR A 120 10.07 20.39 -5.58
CA TYR A 120 11.05 20.79 -6.57
C TYR A 120 11.06 22.32 -6.67
N ARG A 121 12.14 22.97 -6.20
CA ARG A 121 12.21 24.44 -6.06
C ARG A 121 12.21 25.22 -7.38
N SER A 122 12.17 24.57 -8.54
CA SER A 122 12.11 25.24 -9.84
C SER A 122 10.78 24.99 -10.57
N SER A 123 9.81 25.88 -10.33
CA SER A 123 8.68 26.24 -11.21
C SER A 123 7.66 25.18 -11.63
N SER A 124 7.86 23.90 -11.36
CA SER A 124 6.80 22.90 -11.45
C SER A 124 6.32 22.63 -10.03
N ASP A 125 5.01 22.65 -9.78
CA ASP A 125 4.41 22.22 -8.51
C ASP A 125 4.58 20.69 -8.27
N ALA A 126 5.70 20.12 -8.74
CA ALA A 126 6.03 18.73 -8.68
C ALA A 126 6.71 18.39 -7.34
N VAL A 127 6.35 17.22 -6.84
CA VAL A 127 6.93 16.63 -5.63
C VAL A 127 7.85 15.51 -6.06
N GLU A 128 9.10 15.57 -5.63
CA GLU A 128 10.06 14.47 -5.78
C GLU A 128 10.06 13.64 -4.51
N CYS A 129 9.91 12.33 -4.61
CA CYS A 129 9.91 11.41 -3.48
C CYS A 129 10.85 10.24 -3.77
N ASN A 130 11.46 9.69 -2.73
CA ASN A 130 11.94 8.32 -2.80
C ASN A 130 10.75 7.37 -2.78
N SER A 131 10.84 6.28 -3.53
CA SER A 131 9.78 5.26 -3.56
C SER A 131 10.35 3.87 -3.70
N GLU A 132 9.70 2.91 -3.05
CA GLU A 132 9.95 1.48 -3.25
C GLU A 132 8.66 0.68 -3.10
N ASP A 133 8.64 -0.53 -3.66
CA ASP A 133 7.55 -1.47 -3.45
C ASP A 133 7.83 -2.37 -2.24
N ILE A 134 6.93 -2.33 -1.26
CA ILE A 134 6.80 -3.37 -0.23
C ILE A 134 5.80 -4.42 -0.68
N SER A 135 5.90 -5.64 -0.15
CA SER A 135 4.99 -6.71 -0.56
C SER A 135 4.67 -7.71 0.54
N GLY A 136 3.56 -8.41 0.38
CA GLY A 136 3.20 -9.54 1.23
C GLY A 136 2.14 -10.43 0.59
N THR A 137 2.02 -11.64 1.12
CA THR A 137 1.05 -12.65 0.69
C THR A 137 0.03 -12.85 1.80
N PHE A 138 -1.24 -12.80 1.42
CA PHE A 138 -2.41 -12.67 2.29
C PHE A 138 -3.55 -13.56 1.78
#